data_AF-A0A7S0ASF0-F1
#
_entry.id   AF-A0A7S0ASF0-F1
#
_cell.length_a   1.000
_cell.length_b   1.000
_cell.length_c   1.000
_cell.angle_alpha   90.00
_cell.angle_beta   90.00
_cell.angle_gamma   90.00
#
_symmetry.space_group_name_H-M   'P 1'
#
loop_
_entity.id
_entity.type
_entity.pdbx_description
1 polymer ?
#
loop_
_entity_poly.entity_id
_entity_poly.type
_entity_poly.pdbx_seq_one_letter_code
_entity_poly.pdbx_strand_id
1 'polypeptide(L)'
;ASCAAGSLGVRLLRATPGEALEALATLQRAAEEWCPGRRALVTLRRNVMLWHHRTADSSHLPDGAGDALGRLLEVFERCRRALPATPVLHLHVPKTAGSSLCHWANASGLEPARDRGSPCFLYGDGPVWMGQTGMPASCAQRLREGAPSNVSWMSVERWLDLPLCEGLRYSVVLREPIPRMVHHFKHLLNYFLKGDMGKAWQGDKESLTAGFFGRLWRFDGVRPW
;
A
#
# COMPACT_ATOMS: atom_id res chain seq x y z
N ALA A 1 -0.81 -15.84 -18.92
CA ALA A 1 -1.92 -15.01 -18.41
C ALA A 1 -1.68 -13.49 -18.54
N SER A 2 -0.52 -12.94 -18.15
CA SER A 2 -0.22 -11.49 -18.22
C SER A 2 -0.21 -10.90 -19.64
N CYS A 3 0.27 -11.64 -20.65
CA CYS A 3 0.18 -11.21 -22.06
C CYS A 3 -1.26 -11.17 -22.58
N ALA A 4 -2.13 -12.07 -22.11
CA ALA A 4 -3.53 -12.13 -22.55
C ALA A 4 -4.34 -10.92 -22.05
N ALA A 5 -4.15 -10.50 -20.79
CA ALA A 5 -4.86 -9.37 -20.20
C ALA A 5 -4.54 -8.03 -20.90
N GLY A 6 -3.29 -7.82 -21.31
CA GLY A 6 -2.89 -6.65 -22.10
C GLY A 6 -3.49 -6.66 -23.51
N SER A 7 -3.48 -7.82 -24.18
CA SER A 7 -4.09 -7.96 -25.51
C SER A 7 -5.60 -7.75 -25.51
N LEU A 8 -6.28 -8.09 -24.41
CA LEU A 8 -7.72 -7.94 -24.28
C LEU A 8 -8.15 -6.47 -24.32
N GLY A 9 -7.41 -5.57 -23.67
CA GLY A 9 -7.72 -4.14 -23.67
C GLY A 9 -7.65 -3.54 -25.09
N VAL A 10 -6.63 -3.91 -25.86
CA VAL A 10 -6.50 -3.45 -27.26
C VAL A 10 -7.59 -4.05 -28.16
N ARG A 11 -7.97 -5.31 -27.93
CA ARG A 11 -9.06 -5.97 -28.69
C ARG A 11 -10.42 -5.35 -28.38
N LEU A 12 -10.74 -5.13 -27.11
CA LEU A 12 -11.99 -4.46 -26.70
C LEU A 12 -12.12 -3.05 -27.29
N LEU A 13 -11.00 -2.33 -27.45
CA LEU A 13 -11.00 -1.00 -28.06
C LEU A 13 -11.24 -0.99 -29.58
N ARG A 14 -11.01 -2.11 -30.26
CA ARG A 14 -11.19 -2.24 -31.72
C ARG A 14 -12.41 -3.10 -32.09
N ALA A 15 -13.04 -3.71 -31.10
CA ALA A 15 -14.18 -4.58 -31.28
C ALA A 15 -15.41 -3.76 -31.68
N THR A 16 -16.18 -4.28 -32.63
CA THR A 16 -17.56 -3.86 -32.88
C THR A 16 -18.42 -4.09 -31.62
N PRO A 17 -19.59 -3.43 -31.49
CA PRO A 17 -20.45 -3.61 -30.32
C PRO A 17 -20.81 -5.08 -30.01
N GLY A 18 -21.10 -5.88 -31.05
CA GLY A 18 -21.36 -7.32 -30.90
C GLY A 18 -20.15 -8.11 -30.43
N GLU A 19 -18.97 -7.87 -31.02
CA GLU A 19 -17.72 -8.52 -30.60
C GLU A 19 -17.33 -8.14 -29.17
N ALA A 20 -17.64 -6.92 -28.72
CA ALA A 20 -17.38 -6.49 -27.36
C ALA A 20 -18.27 -7.24 -26.35
N LEU A 21 -19.56 -7.43 -26.63
CA LEU A 21 -20.46 -8.24 -25.79
C LEU A 21 -20.00 -9.70 -25.70
N GLU A 22 -19.64 -10.30 -26.83
CA GLU A 22 -19.12 -11.66 -26.87
C GLU A 22 -17.81 -11.80 -26.07
N ALA A 23 -16.92 -10.80 -26.18
CA ALA A 23 -15.68 -10.77 -25.42
C ALA A 23 -15.91 -10.65 -23.91
N LEU A 24 -16.86 -9.80 -23.47
CA LEU A 24 -17.24 -9.68 -22.05
C LEU A 24 -17.83 -11.00 -21.53
N ALA A 25 -18.75 -11.62 -22.27
CA ALA A 25 -19.36 -12.89 -21.90
C ALA A 25 -18.33 -14.03 -21.84
N THR A 26 -17.38 -14.06 -22.77
CA THR A 26 -16.27 -15.03 -22.78
C THR A 26 -15.34 -14.82 -21.59
N LEU A 27 -15.02 -13.56 -21.26
CA LEU A 27 -14.21 -13.25 -20.09
C LEU A 27 -14.92 -13.59 -18.78
N GLN A 28 -16.24 -13.36 -18.71
CA GLN A 28 -17.05 -13.73 -17.56
C GLN A 28 -17.00 -15.24 -17.32
N ARG A 29 -17.33 -16.04 -18.34
CA ARG A 29 -17.28 -17.51 -18.26
C ARG A 29 -15.90 -18.03 -17.85
N ALA A 30 -14.85 -17.51 -18.48
CA ALA A 30 -13.48 -17.89 -18.14
C ALA A 30 -13.10 -17.54 -16.69
N ALA A 31 -13.56 -16.40 -16.17
CA ALA A 31 -13.31 -15.99 -14.79
C ALA A 31 -14.17 -16.74 -13.75
N GLU A 32 -15.34 -17.25 -14.16
CA GLU A 32 -16.18 -18.14 -13.35
C GLU A 32 -15.56 -19.53 -13.22
N GLU A 33 -14.98 -20.06 -14.30
CA GLU A 33 -14.28 -21.35 -14.33
C GLU A 33 -12.94 -21.28 -13.59
N TRP A 34 -12.20 -20.18 -13.74
CA TRP A 34 -10.88 -20.02 -13.16
C TRP A 34 -10.60 -18.57 -12.73
N CYS A 35 -10.38 -18.36 -11.43
CA CYS A 35 -10.06 -17.04 -10.92
C CYS A 35 -8.65 -16.59 -11.34
N PRO A 36 -8.52 -15.52 -12.15
CA PRO A 36 -7.21 -15.05 -12.57
C PRO A 36 -6.46 -14.46 -11.37
N GLY A 37 -5.14 -14.63 -11.34
CA GLY A 37 -4.30 -14.06 -10.28
C GLY A 37 -4.47 -12.54 -10.14
N ARG A 38 -4.21 -12.00 -8.94
CA ARG A 38 -4.53 -10.60 -8.56
C ARG A 38 -4.09 -9.54 -9.57
N ARG A 39 -2.87 -9.63 -10.09
CA ARG A 39 -2.36 -8.70 -11.12
C ARG A 39 -3.20 -8.73 -12.39
N ALA A 40 -3.54 -9.93 -12.87
CA ALA A 40 -4.37 -10.10 -14.05
C ALA A 40 -5.78 -9.55 -13.80
N LEU A 41 -6.38 -9.82 -12.63
CA LEU A 41 -7.69 -9.31 -12.27
C LEU A 41 -7.76 -7.77 -12.22
N VAL A 42 -6.75 -7.11 -11.66
CA VAL A 42 -6.63 -5.64 -11.67
C VAL A 42 -6.49 -5.10 -13.10
N THR A 43 -5.64 -5.70 -13.93
CA THR A 43 -5.47 -5.30 -15.34
C THR A 43 -6.76 -5.49 -16.14
N LEU A 44 -7.43 -6.62 -16.00
CA LEU A 44 -8.69 -6.92 -16.67
C LEU A 44 -9.78 -5.93 -16.27
N ARG A 45 -9.98 -5.70 -14.96
CA ARG A 45 -10.93 -4.71 -14.45
C ARG A 45 -10.64 -3.32 -15.00
N ARG A 46 -9.39 -2.87 -14.96
CA ARG A 46 -9.00 -1.57 -15.52
C ARG A 46 -9.33 -1.46 -17.00
N ASN A 47 -8.99 -2.46 -17.81
CA ASN A 47 -9.23 -2.44 -19.24
C ASN A 47 -10.71 -2.43 -19.59
N VAL A 48 -11.52 -3.21 -18.88
CA VAL A 48 -12.98 -3.25 -19.05
C VAL A 48 -13.62 -1.92 -18.65
N MET A 49 -13.19 -1.31 -17.53
CA MET A 49 -13.70 0.00 -17.12
C MET A 49 -13.29 1.12 -18.09
N LEU A 50 -12.06 1.07 -18.62
CA LEU A 50 -11.61 2.02 -19.65
C LEU A 50 -12.40 1.90 -20.95
N TRP A 51 -12.70 0.67 -21.37
CA TRP A 51 -13.59 0.43 -22.51
C TRP A 51 -14.97 1.01 -22.22
N HIS A 52 -15.58 0.65 -21.09
CA HIS A 52 -16.92 1.10 -20.72
C HIS A 52 -17.04 2.63 -20.73
N HIS A 53 -16.09 3.33 -20.07
CA HIS A 53 -16.08 4.78 -20.01
C HIS A 53 -15.99 5.42 -21.40
N ARG A 54 -15.12 4.91 -22.27
CA ARG A 54 -14.98 5.42 -23.65
C ARG A 54 -16.22 5.16 -24.50
N THR A 55 -16.87 4.01 -24.31
CA THR A 55 -18.09 3.67 -25.05
C THR A 55 -19.32 4.43 -24.53
N ALA A 56 -19.38 4.72 -23.23
CA ALA A 56 -20.49 5.45 -22.61
C ALA A 56 -20.64 6.86 -23.17
N ASP A 57 -19.52 7.56 -23.41
CA ASP A 57 -19.53 8.91 -23.97
C ASP A 57 -19.91 8.95 -25.46
N SER A 58 -19.88 7.80 -26.14
CA SER A 58 -20.10 7.70 -27.59
C SER A 58 -21.54 7.38 -28.01
N SER A 59 -22.50 7.29 -27.08
CA SER A 59 -23.90 6.92 -27.36
C SER A 59 -24.10 5.56 -28.05
N HIS A 60 -23.06 4.71 -28.09
CA HIS A 60 -23.02 3.46 -28.85
C HIS A 60 -22.78 2.24 -27.96
N LEU A 61 -23.18 2.29 -26.68
CA LEU A 61 -23.22 1.08 -25.87
C LEU A 61 -24.26 0.13 -26.45
N PRO A 62 -23.88 -1.09 -26.85
CA PRO A 62 -24.87 -2.07 -27.31
C PRO A 62 -25.82 -2.43 -26.17
N ASP A 63 -27.07 -2.70 -26.53
CA ASP A 63 -28.08 -3.14 -25.57
C ASP A 63 -27.58 -4.35 -24.75
N GLY A 64 -27.77 -4.30 -23.43
CA GLY A 64 -27.30 -5.35 -22.51
C GLY A 64 -25.82 -5.27 -22.10
N ALA A 65 -25.04 -4.31 -22.62
CA ALA A 65 -23.64 -4.13 -22.21
C ALA A 65 -23.49 -3.78 -20.72
N GLY A 66 -24.42 -2.98 -20.17
CA GLY A 66 -24.45 -2.64 -18.75
C GLY A 66 -24.60 -3.89 -17.87
N ASP A 67 -25.54 -4.77 -18.22
CA ASP A 67 -25.79 -6.00 -17.47
C ASP A 67 -24.62 -6.99 -17.58
N ALA A 68 -24.05 -7.14 -18.79
CA ALA A 68 -22.88 -7.98 -19.01
C ALA A 68 -21.67 -7.49 -18.20
N LEU A 69 -21.46 -6.17 -18.17
CA LEU A 69 -20.42 -5.55 -17.36
C LEU A 69 -20.67 -5.78 -15.86
N GLY A 70 -21.91 -5.58 -15.40
CA GLY A 70 -22.30 -5.78 -13.99
C GLY A 70 -21.95 -7.20 -13.51
N ARG A 71 -22.41 -8.22 -14.25
CA ARG A 71 -22.11 -9.63 -13.94
C ARG A 71 -20.61 -9.93 -13.95
N LEU A 72 -19.87 -9.43 -14.93
CA LEU A 72 -18.42 -9.60 -14.99
C LEU A 72 -17.71 -8.98 -13.78
N LEU A 73 -18.12 -7.78 -13.36
CA LEU A 73 -17.55 -7.09 -12.20
C LEU A 73 -17.86 -7.84 -10.89
N GLU A 74 -19.04 -8.46 -10.77
CA GLU A 74 -19.37 -9.34 -9.65
C GLU A 74 -18.46 -10.57 -9.59
N VAL A 75 -18.18 -11.21 -10.73
CA VAL A 75 -17.23 -12.33 -10.82
C VAL A 75 -15.82 -11.89 -10.43
N PHE A 76 -15.36 -10.73 -10.93
CA PHE A 76 -14.06 -10.17 -10.52
C PHE A 76 -14.00 -9.90 -9.03
N GLU A 77 -15.07 -9.39 -8.42
CA GLU A 77 -15.12 -9.15 -6.99
C GLU A 77 -15.08 -10.46 -6.18
N ARG A 78 -15.81 -11.49 -6.63
CA ARG A 78 -15.76 -12.83 -6.04
C ARG A 78 -14.35 -13.43 -6.10
N CYS A 79 -13.71 -13.38 -7.27
CA CYS A 79 -12.34 -13.83 -7.44
C CYS A 79 -11.35 -13.02 -6.61
N ARG A 80 -11.50 -11.70 -6.53
CA ARG A 80 -10.65 -10.84 -5.67
C ARG A 80 -10.70 -11.27 -4.21
N ARG A 81 -11.89 -11.64 -3.70
CA ARG A 81 -12.10 -12.14 -2.34
C ARG A 81 -11.52 -13.54 -2.14
N ALA A 82 -11.58 -14.39 -3.15
CA ALA A 82 -11.04 -15.75 -3.11
C ALA A 82 -9.50 -15.80 -3.22
N LEU A 83 -8.89 -14.80 -3.85
CA LEU A 83 -7.44 -14.75 -4.00
C LEU A 83 -6.77 -14.44 -2.66
N PRO A 84 -5.81 -15.27 -2.20
CA PRO A 84 -5.01 -14.94 -1.03
C PRO A 84 -4.38 -13.57 -1.26
N ALA A 85 -4.49 -12.70 -0.26
CA ALA A 85 -3.82 -11.42 -0.34
C ALA A 85 -2.31 -11.71 -0.31
N THR A 86 -1.63 -11.53 -1.45
CA THR A 86 -0.16 -11.53 -1.45
C THR A 86 0.25 -10.45 -0.44
N PRO A 87 0.91 -10.81 0.67
CA PRO A 87 1.12 -9.86 1.73
C PRO A 87 2.00 -8.71 1.24
N VAL A 88 1.66 -7.50 1.63
CA VAL A 88 2.49 -6.33 1.38
C VAL A 88 3.45 -6.18 2.55
N LEU A 89 4.75 -6.07 2.24
CA LEU A 89 5.79 -5.64 3.17
C LEU A 89 6.14 -4.18 2.85
N HIS A 90 5.64 -3.29 3.68
CA HIS A 90 5.91 -1.86 3.64
C HIS A 90 7.23 -1.53 4.33
N LEU A 91 8.20 -1.04 3.55
CA LEU A 91 9.47 -0.52 4.05
C LEU A 91 9.22 0.86 4.64
N HIS A 92 8.99 0.92 5.94
CA HIS A 92 8.65 2.16 6.62
C HIS A 92 9.92 2.96 6.91
N VAL A 93 10.07 4.06 6.18
CA VAL A 93 11.07 5.09 6.52
C VAL A 93 10.47 5.98 7.63
N PRO A 94 11.19 6.24 8.73
CA PRO A 94 10.63 7.02 9.82
C PRO A 94 10.08 8.37 9.35
N LYS A 95 8.84 8.66 9.78
CA LYS A 95 8.11 9.91 9.51
C LYS A 95 7.69 10.12 8.05
N THR A 96 7.58 9.05 7.28
CA THR A 96 6.98 9.04 5.93
C THR A 96 5.57 8.45 5.90
N ALA A 97 4.79 8.68 6.98
CA ALA A 97 3.39 8.28 7.11
C ALA A 97 3.11 6.79 7.42
N GLY A 98 4.00 6.08 8.11
CA GLY A 98 3.77 4.68 8.50
C GLY A 98 2.47 4.45 9.29
N SER A 99 2.18 5.27 10.30
CA SER A 99 0.91 5.15 11.05
C SER A 99 -0.32 5.39 10.17
N SER A 100 -0.26 6.37 9.26
CA SER A 100 -1.34 6.66 8.33
C SER A 100 -1.57 5.50 7.36
N LEU A 101 -0.51 4.90 6.84
CA LEU A 101 -0.60 3.72 5.96
C LEU A 101 -1.12 2.50 6.69
N CYS A 102 -0.74 2.32 7.95
CA CYS A 102 -1.28 1.26 8.79
C CYS A 102 -2.79 1.40 8.98
N HIS A 103 -3.26 2.61 9.33
CA HIS A 103 -4.69 2.89 9.44
C HIS A 103 -5.42 2.73 8.10
N TRP A 104 -4.82 3.18 7.00
CA TRP A 104 -5.37 3.01 5.65
C TRP A 104 -5.48 1.54 5.27
N ALA A 105 -4.46 0.73 5.54
CA ALA A 105 -4.46 -0.69 5.25
C ALA A 105 -5.61 -1.39 5.99
N ASN A 106 -5.72 -1.15 7.30
CA ASN A 106 -6.81 -1.67 8.12
C ASN A 106 -8.19 -1.22 7.61
N ALA A 107 -8.37 0.06 7.30
CA ALA A 107 -9.62 0.60 6.75
C ALA A 107 -9.96 0.05 5.35
N SER A 108 -8.95 -0.40 4.60
CA SER A 108 -9.09 -1.00 3.26
C SER A 108 -9.34 -2.51 3.30
N GLY A 109 -9.51 -3.09 4.50
CA GLY A 109 -9.70 -4.53 4.69
C GLY A 109 -8.42 -5.34 4.44
N LEU A 110 -7.24 -4.70 4.52
CA LEU A 110 -5.97 -5.40 4.57
C LEU A 110 -5.64 -5.69 6.03
N GLU A 111 -5.79 -6.94 6.47
CA GLU A 111 -5.45 -7.32 7.84
C GLU A 111 -3.98 -6.99 8.13
N PRO A 112 -3.70 -6.06 9.06
CA PRO A 112 -2.35 -5.68 9.40
C PRO A 112 -1.72 -6.66 10.38
N ALA A 113 -0.38 -6.78 10.36
CA ALA A 113 0.35 -7.42 11.43
C ALA A 113 0.06 -6.75 12.78
N ARG A 114 -0.07 -7.54 13.84
CA ARG A 114 -0.25 -7.05 15.21
C ARG A 114 0.68 -7.81 16.13
N ASP A 115 1.68 -7.12 16.67
CA ASP A 115 2.54 -7.66 17.72
C ASP A 115 2.39 -6.80 18.98
N ARG A 116 2.01 -7.42 20.11
CA ARG A 116 2.05 -6.84 21.48
C ARG A 116 1.73 -5.34 21.59
N GLY A 117 0.60 -4.90 21.04
CA GLY A 117 0.13 -3.50 21.14
C GLY A 117 0.74 -2.54 20.12
N SER A 118 1.57 -3.05 19.21
CA SER A 118 2.13 -2.29 18.11
C SER A 118 1.40 -2.55 16.79
N PRO A 119 0.90 -1.48 16.14
CA PRO A 119 0.12 -1.65 14.94
C PRO A 119 1.03 -1.80 13.70
N CYS A 120 0.74 -2.82 12.89
CA CYS A 120 1.29 -3.06 11.55
C CYS A 120 2.73 -3.54 11.43
N PHE A 121 3.38 -4.07 12.45
CA PHE A 121 4.67 -4.75 12.30
C PHE A 121 4.69 -6.10 13.00
N LEU A 122 5.55 -7.01 12.51
CA LEU A 122 5.85 -8.27 13.18
C LEU A 122 6.86 -8.02 14.32
N TYR A 123 6.98 -9.00 15.21
CA TYR A 123 7.99 -8.95 16.27
C TYR A 123 9.40 -8.79 15.66
N GLY A 124 10.16 -7.81 16.15
CA GLY A 124 11.50 -7.50 15.66
C GLY A 124 11.58 -6.64 14.38
N ASP A 125 10.44 -6.23 13.81
CA ASP A 125 10.37 -5.31 12.66
C ASP A 125 10.11 -3.84 13.05
N GLY A 126 10.01 -3.56 14.35
CA GLY A 126 9.71 -2.23 14.87
C GLY A 126 10.84 -1.20 14.71
N PRO A 127 10.65 0.04 15.24
CA PRO A 127 11.55 1.17 15.02
C PRO A 127 12.91 1.00 15.73
N VAL A 128 13.91 0.53 14.99
CA VAL A 128 15.30 0.40 15.50
C VAL A 128 15.90 1.75 15.91
N TRP A 129 15.52 2.82 15.20
CA TRP A 129 15.97 4.18 15.52
C TRP A 129 15.46 4.71 16.87
N MET A 130 14.49 4.02 17.50
CA MET A 130 14.01 4.30 18.86
C MET A 130 14.61 3.35 19.91
N GLY A 131 15.64 2.58 19.54
CA GLY A 131 16.30 1.62 20.43
C GLY A 131 15.64 0.25 20.50
N GLN A 132 14.64 -0.04 19.66
CA GLN A 132 14.13 -1.41 19.55
C GLN A 132 15.17 -2.34 18.91
N THR A 133 15.18 -3.60 19.31
CA THR A 133 16.06 -4.61 18.70
C THR A 133 15.49 -5.04 17.35
N GLY A 134 16.22 -4.79 16.27
CA GLY A 134 15.89 -5.29 14.94
C GLY A 134 16.32 -6.74 14.79
N MET A 135 15.38 -7.63 14.48
CA MET A 135 15.67 -9.07 14.32
C MET A 135 15.58 -9.46 12.84
N PRO A 136 16.65 -10.03 12.23
CA PRO A 136 16.58 -10.54 10.87
C PRO A 136 15.49 -11.60 10.72
N ALA A 137 14.80 -11.59 9.57
CA ALA A 137 13.74 -12.55 9.27
C ALA A 137 13.87 -13.06 7.84
N SER A 138 13.96 -14.37 7.68
CA SER A 138 13.98 -14.98 6.35
C SER A 138 12.61 -14.86 5.65
N CYS A 139 12.59 -14.94 4.32
CA CYS A 139 11.33 -14.98 3.54
C CYS A 139 10.36 -16.05 4.06
N ALA A 140 10.86 -17.27 4.31
CA ALA A 140 10.04 -18.37 4.83
C ALA A 140 9.50 -18.06 6.24
N GLN A 141 10.29 -17.41 7.09
CA GLN A 141 9.84 -16.99 8.42
C GLN A 141 8.73 -15.95 8.32
N ARG A 142 8.89 -14.90 7.51
CA ARG A 142 7.88 -13.84 7.32
C ARG A 142 6.56 -14.40 6.83
N LEU A 143 6.60 -15.30 5.84
CA LEU A 143 5.39 -15.93 5.32
C LEU A 143 4.72 -16.83 6.37
N ARG A 144 5.50 -17.57 7.17
CA ARG A 144 4.96 -18.39 8.27
C ARG A 144 4.36 -17.55 9.39
N GLU A 145 4.97 -16.44 9.77
CA GLU A 145 4.46 -15.57 10.84
C GLU A 145 3.21 -14.80 10.41
N GLY A 146 3.11 -14.42 9.12
CA GLY A 146 1.92 -13.76 8.59
C GLY A 146 0.73 -14.70 8.34
N ALA A 147 0.96 -16.00 8.11
CA ALA A 147 -0.09 -16.93 7.70
C ALA A 147 -1.20 -17.19 8.74
N PRO A 148 -0.91 -17.44 10.05
CA PRO A 148 -1.93 -17.76 11.04
C PRO A 148 -3.00 -16.69 11.22
N SER A 149 -2.64 -15.42 11.01
CA SER A 149 -3.56 -14.28 11.13
C SER A 149 -3.99 -13.72 9.78
N ASN A 150 -3.74 -14.44 8.68
CA ASN A 150 -4.03 -14.00 7.31
C ASN A 150 -3.53 -12.56 7.05
N VAL A 151 -2.33 -12.24 7.54
CA VAL A 151 -1.78 -10.90 7.46
C VAL A 151 -1.54 -10.57 5.99
N SER A 152 -2.13 -9.45 5.57
CA SER A 152 -2.00 -8.94 4.21
C SER A 152 -1.20 -7.64 4.14
N TRP A 153 -0.91 -7.02 5.29
CA TRP A 153 -0.07 -5.83 5.40
C TRP A 153 0.88 -5.92 6.59
N MET A 154 2.19 -5.78 6.34
CA MET A 154 3.25 -5.73 7.33
C MET A 154 4.12 -4.52 7.05
N SER A 155 4.66 -3.90 8.09
CA SER A 155 5.63 -2.81 7.99
C SER A 155 6.95 -3.24 8.65
N VAL A 156 8.05 -2.78 8.08
CA VAL A 156 9.40 -2.96 8.60
C VAL A 156 10.01 -1.58 8.77
N GLU A 157 10.32 -1.21 10.01
CA GLU A 157 10.99 0.05 10.39
C GLU A 157 12.43 -0.20 10.89
N ARG A 158 13.05 -1.22 10.29
CA ARG A 158 14.48 -1.57 10.36
C ARG A 158 15.03 -1.74 8.93
N TRP A 159 16.18 -2.40 8.78
CA TRP A 159 16.71 -2.75 7.46
C TRP A 159 15.88 -3.84 6.77
N LEU A 160 15.94 -3.87 5.44
CA LEU A 160 15.34 -4.92 4.62
C LEU A 160 16.25 -6.16 4.60
N ASP A 161 15.70 -7.33 4.91
CA ASP A 161 16.42 -8.60 4.77
C ASP A 161 16.57 -9.00 3.31
N LEU A 162 17.74 -9.56 2.97
CA LEU A 162 18.01 -10.14 1.66
C LEU A 162 18.15 -11.68 1.77
N PRO A 163 17.79 -12.43 0.72
CA PRO A 163 17.22 -11.97 -0.55
C PRO A 163 15.75 -11.52 -0.42
N LEU A 164 15.26 -10.78 -1.42
CA LEU A 164 13.84 -10.44 -1.51
C LEU A 164 12.98 -11.71 -1.68
N CYS A 165 11.77 -11.64 -1.14
CA CYS A 165 10.80 -12.73 -1.08
C CYS A 165 9.80 -12.59 -2.23
N GLU A 166 9.77 -13.55 -3.14
CA GLU A 166 8.84 -13.55 -4.28
C GLU A 166 7.36 -13.62 -3.84
N GLY A 167 7.12 -14.21 -2.66
CA GLY A 167 5.80 -14.30 -2.04
C GLY A 167 5.30 -13.00 -1.42
N LEU A 168 6.09 -11.92 -1.42
CA LEU A 168 5.73 -10.62 -0.85
C LEU A 168 5.68 -9.53 -1.92
N ARG A 169 4.85 -8.51 -1.68
CA ARG A 169 4.88 -7.25 -2.43
C ARG A 169 5.56 -6.19 -1.60
N TYR A 170 6.56 -5.53 -2.15
CA TYR A 170 7.27 -4.46 -1.46
C TYR A 170 6.64 -3.11 -1.79
N SER A 171 6.44 -2.30 -0.76
CA SER A 171 6.02 -0.90 -0.91
C SER A 171 6.92 -0.01 -0.07
N VAL A 172 7.11 1.23 -0.50
CA VAL A 172 7.81 2.26 0.25
C VAL A 172 7.09 3.58 0.02
N VAL A 173 6.93 4.36 1.07
CA VAL A 173 6.42 5.73 0.97
C VAL A 173 7.53 6.70 1.31
N LEU A 174 7.70 7.67 0.42
CA LEU A 174 8.68 8.73 0.54
C LEU A 174 7.98 10.04 0.90
N ARG A 175 8.72 10.91 1.57
CA ARG A 175 8.30 12.27 1.92
C ARG A 175 9.44 13.20 1.59
N GLU A 176 9.09 14.43 1.22
CA GLU A 176 10.05 15.52 1.06
C GLU A 176 11.07 15.56 2.21
N PRO A 177 12.39 15.60 1.92
CA PRO A 177 13.43 15.44 2.93
C PRO A 177 13.34 16.46 4.07
N ILE A 178 13.13 17.75 3.76
CA ILE A 178 13.11 18.83 4.76
C ILE A 178 11.93 18.65 5.75
N PRO A 179 10.65 18.56 5.31
CA PRO A 179 9.54 18.28 6.21
C PRO A 179 9.69 16.98 7.01
N ARG A 180 10.27 15.93 6.40
CA ARG A 180 10.54 14.65 7.09
C ARG A 180 11.54 14.86 8.23
N MET A 181 12.67 15.50 7.97
CA MET A 181 13.70 15.78 8.98
C MET A 181 13.16 16.61 10.13
N VAL A 182 12.41 17.68 9.84
CA VAL A 182 11.78 18.51 10.87
C VAL A 182 10.82 17.69 11.73
N HIS A 183 9.98 16.85 11.11
CA HIS A 183 9.06 15.98 11.86
C HIS A 183 9.82 14.94 12.70
N HIS A 184 10.90 14.36 12.16
CA HIS A 184 11.73 13.41 12.89
C HIS A 184 12.40 14.04 14.10
N PHE A 185 12.99 15.22 13.93
CA PHE A 185 13.62 15.97 15.03
C PHE A 185 12.59 16.39 16.08
N LYS A 186 11.40 16.88 15.68
CA LYS A 186 10.28 17.15 16.61
C LYS A 186 9.91 15.93 17.45
N HIS A 187 9.88 14.76 16.81
CA HIS A 187 9.53 13.52 17.48
C HIS A 187 10.60 13.11 18.49
N LEU A 188 11.88 13.15 18.11
CA LEU A 188 12.99 12.86 19.02
C LEU A 188 13.00 13.82 20.21
N LEU A 189 12.87 15.13 19.96
CA LEU A 189 12.82 16.13 21.01
C LEU A 189 11.67 15.84 21.98
N ASN A 190 10.46 15.60 21.48
CA ASN A 190 9.33 15.24 22.33
C ASN A 190 9.56 13.94 23.08
N TYR A 191 10.11 12.91 22.44
CA TYR A 191 10.37 11.62 23.08
C TYR A 191 11.38 11.76 24.22
N PHE A 192 12.51 12.43 23.99
CA PHE A 192 13.53 12.64 25.02
C PHE A 192 13.07 13.60 26.12
N LEU A 193 12.38 14.68 25.77
CA LEU A 193 11.88 15.66 26.75
C LEU A 193 10.66 15.15 27.55
N LYS A 194 9.93 14.15 27.06
CA LYS A 194 8.79 13.56 27.80
C LYS A 194 9.11 12.21 28.44
N GLY A 195 10.17 11.52 28.01
CA GLY A 195 10.68 10.30 28.64
C GLY A 195 11.43 10.58 29.95
N ASP A 196 12.05 9.56 30.55
CA ASP A 196 12.76 9.68 31.84
C ASP A 196 13.91 10.70 31.81
N MET A 197 14.55 10.95 30.66
CA MET A 197 15.53 12.05 30.52
C MET A 197 14.89 13.43 30.67
N GLY A 198 13.61 13.57 30.32
CA GLY A 198 12.83 14.77 30.49
C GLY A 198 12.49 15.12 31.94
N LYS A 199 12.57 14.15 32.87
CA LYS A 199 12.41 14.38 34.32
C LYS A 199 13.65 15.03 34.93
N ALA A 200 14.83 14.82 34.34
CA ALA A 200 16.08 15.46 34.74
C ALA A 200 16.28 16.85 34.11
N TRP A 201 15.53 17.17 33.05
CA TRP A 201 15.65 18.44 32.33
C TRP A 201 14.80 19.54 32.99
N GLN A 202 15.46 20.49 33.66
CA GLN A 202 14.80 21.64 34.34
C GLN A 202 14.53 22.85 33.42
N GLY A 203 14.95 22.81 32.16
CA GLY A 203 14.74 23.91 31.21
C GLY A 203 13.32 23.98 30.64
N ASP A 204 12.91 25.19 30.23
CA ASP A 204 11.62 25.43 29.55
C ASP A 204 11.54 24.70 28.20
N LYS A 205 10.83 23.58 28.21
CA LYS A 205 10.62 22.69 27.06
C LYS A 205 9.87 23.39 25.92
N GLU A 206 8.95 24.30 26.25
CA GLU A 206 8.18 25.05 25.24
C GLU A 206 9.07 26.06 24.54
N SER A 207 9.88 26.84 25.28
CA SER A 207 10.85 27.77 24.69
C SER A 207 11.94 27.08 23.87
N LEU A 208 12.42 25.91 24.29
CA LEU A 208 13.46 25.19 23.55
C LEU A 208 12.91 24.62 22.24
N THR A 209 11.70 24.08 22.27
CA THR A 209 10.99 23.61 21.07
C THR A 209 10.68 24.79 20.15
N ALA A 210 10.05 25.86 20.65
CA ALA A 210 9.68 27.03 19.85
C ALA A 210 10.91 27.77 19.29
N GLY A 211 11.97 27.94 20.10
CA GLY A 211 13.17 28.69 19.74
C GLY A 211 14.13 27.93 18.82
N PHE A 212 14.23 26.60 18.94
CA PHE A 212 15.04 25.80 18.01
C PHE A 212 14.38 25.75 16.62
N PHE A 213 13.08 25.44 16.56
CA PHE A 213 12.38 25.39 15.27
C PHE A 213 12.17 26.77 14.67
N GLY A 214 11.90 27.80 15.48
CA GLY A 214 11.80 29.18 15.01
C GLY A 214 13.10 29.67 14.34
N ARG A 215 14.26 29.16 14.76
CA ARG A 215 15.55 29.44 14.11
C ARG A 215 15.81 28.56 12.89
N LEU A 216 15.40 27.30 12.90
CA LEU A 216 15.56 26.37 11.77
C LEU A 216 14.70 26.77 10.54
N TRP A 217 13.59 27.47 10.77
CA TRP A 217 12.66 27.92 9.73
C TRP A 217 12.95 29.32 9.18
N ARG A 218 13.95 30.04 9.71
CA ARG A 218 14.45 31.27 9.09
C ARG A 218 15.32 30.91 7.89
N PHE A 219 14.67 30.57 6.78
CA PHE A 219 15.31 30.42 5.47
C PHE A 219 15.76 31.76 4.88
N ASP A 220 15.45 32.88 5.53
CA ASP A 220 15.82 34.25 5.13
C ASP A 220 17.34 34.46 4.96
N GLY A 221 18.18 33.54 5.46
CA GLY A 221 19.64 33.58 5.34
C GLY A 221 20.25 32.61 4.31
N VAL A 222 19.49 31.70 3.70
CA VAL A 222 20.03 30.75 2.71
C VAL A 222 19.85 31.36 1.32
N ARG A 223 20.87 32.07 0.83
CA ARG A 223 20.90 32.48 -0.58
C ARG A 223 20.92 31.24 -1.46
N PRO A 224 20.13 31.19 -2.55
CA PRO A 224 20.27 30.13 -3.54
C PRO A 224 21.69 30.22 -4.14
N TRP A 225 22.38 29.09 -4.18
CA TRP A 225 23.61 28.91 -4.94
C TRP A 225 23.27 28.74 -6.42
#